data_AF-A0A6P7YTS1-F1
#
_entry.id   AF-A0A6P7YTS1-F1
#
_cell.length_a   1.000
_cell.length_b   1.000
_cell.length_c   1.000
_cell.angle_alpha   90.00
_cell.angle_beta   90.00
_cell.angle_gamma   90.00
#
_symmetry.space_group_name_H-M   'P 1'
#
loop_
_entity.id
_entity.type
_entity.pdbx_description
1 polymer ?
#
loop_
_entity_poly.entity_id
_entity_poly.type
_entity_poly.pdbx_seq_one_letter_code
_entity_poly.pdbx_strand_id
1 'polypeptide(L)'
;MPFARSQKLTVLRILVLFIVVLAILKYVLRDSFQRQMQVKERISNNNGFWGKSGKNSGNPETRQLPPQPTRESKAESQNKAASSEKVQVKDFSNIRMRLVHLDLKGAAPKVSYLEQIFPLLAKLGASGLLIEYEDMFPYKEELEILRSPYAYSEADIEKIQHLAEINHLEVVPLVQTFGHMEFVLKHEKFKHLREVEKYPNSLNPHAVEALPLVKALLSQVIDKHKKSVWLHIGADEVYHLGEGQDSKNWMNSNKGNLGKMYLGHIKEVVTFVKRRYPAMQTLMWDDMLRKLEVEAIKESGIAELTSPVIWIYAPDFNVKDTEKFISKYELSGFKTVWFASAFKGTTGVAQIWTPIGHHLKNHLCWLQVMKAMSKYPGIRFQGITITGWQRYDHYSALCELLPVGIPSLAVSLQTLVNGGYSEEAKKNILLTLGFNSIDIEGNSCEGKGAFAGSEMYRKIEQIHRQLKSKVMEVLHSEGVIGGWFTRYHRKHRFANPHNMEIFGSKMLKAHEEWERLIQDLRTEMAAVYFADTVEEWMEENVNPHMDQLRELVKDYQEIVKLNAKPKARPQQ
;
A
#
# COMPACT_ATOMS: atom_id res chain seq x y z
N MET A 1 46.86 49.04 -24.27
CA MET A 1 46.26 48.30 -23.12
C MET A 1 44.87 47.74 -23.48
N PRO A 2 44.74 46.62 -24.22
CA PRO A 2 43.42 46.04 -24.55
C PRO A 2 43.00 44.89 -23.59
N PHE A 3 43.95 44.29 -22.87
CA PHE A 3 43.71 43.07 -22.06
C PHE A 3 42.82 43.30 -20.82
N ALA A 4 42.90 44.46 -20.19
CA ALA A 4 42.13 44.75 -18.96
C ALA A 4 40.62 44.99 -19.21
N ARG A 5 40.20 45.27 -20.44
CA ARG A 5 38.80 45.55 -20.79
C ARG A 5 38.00 44.27 -21.04
N SER A 6 38.66 43.23 -21.58
CA SER A 6 38.07 41.91 -21.84
C SER A 6 37.75 41.17 -20.54
N GLN A 7 38.68 41.14 -19.58
CA GLN A 7 38.45 40.49 -18.28
C GLN A 7 37.33 41.15 -17.47
N LYS A 8 37.22 42.49 -17.50
CA LYS A 8 36.12 43.21 -16.84
C LYS A 8 34.75 42.87 -17.46
N LEU A 9 34.69 42.66 -18.77
CA LEU A 9 33.46 42.26 -19.46
C LEU A 9 33.05 40.81 -19.11
N THR A 10 34.01 39.90 -18.97
CA THR A 10 33.77 38.50 -18.58
C THR A 10 33.30 38.41 -17.14
N VAL A 11 33.91 39.15 -16.22
CA VAL A 11 33.48 39.22 -14.81
C VAL A 11 32.07 39.81 -14.70
N LEU A 12 31.75 40.86 -15.47
CA LEU A 12 30.41 41.43 -15.51
C LEU A 12 29.36 40.43 -16.03
N ARG A 13 29.69 39.65 -17.06
CA ARG A 13 28.81 38.59 -17.59
C ARG A 13 28.54 37.49 -16.57
N ILE A 14 29.56 37.06 -15.83
CA ILE A 14 29.41 36.05 -14.76
C ILE A 14 28.55 36.60 -13.63
N LEU A 15 28.74 37.87 -13.25
CA LEU A 15 27.95 38.52 -12.20
C LEU A 15 26.46 38.63 -12.60
N VAL A 16 26.19 39.01 -13.85
CA VAL A 16 24.82 39.06 -14.39
C VAL A 16 24.21 37.66 -14.44
N LEU A 17 24.97 36.64 -14.85
CA LEU A 17 24.48 35.26 -14.88
C LEU A 17 24.14 34.75 -13.47
N PHE A 18 24.95 35.11 -12.48
CA PHE A 18 24.71 34.77 -11.07
C PHE A 18 23.45 35.46 -10.52
N ILE A 19 23.24 36.74 -10.86
CA ILE A 19 22.02 37.47 -10.48
C ILE A 19 20.77 36.86 -11.14
N VAL A 20 20.87 36.44 -12.41
CA VAL A 20 19.76 35.77 -13.12
C VAL A 20 19.46 34.40 -12.52
N VAL A 21 20.48 33.61 -12.18
CA VAL A 21 20.30 32.31 -11.50
C VAL A 21 19.66 32.51 -10.12
N LEU A 22 20.08 33.51 -9.35
CA LEU A 22 19.44 33.84 -8.07
C LEU A 22 18.01 34.35 -8.23
N ALA A 23 17.71 35.11 -9.29
CA ALA A 23 16.35 35.56 -9.59
C ALA A 23 15.45 34.39 -10.00
N ILE A 24 15.97 33.42 -10.77
CA ILE A 24 15.26 32.19 -11.14
C ILE A 24 15.04 31.32 -9.90
N LEU A 25 16.06 31.11 -9.06
CA LEU A 25 15.92 30.39 -7.78
C LEU A 25 14.90 31.06 -6.87
N LYS A 26 14.92 32.39 -6.75
CA LYS A 26 13.94 33.15 -5.98
C LYS A 26 12.54 33.05 -6.57
N TYR A 27 12.39 33.01 -7.90
CA TYR A 27 11.10 32.84 -8.56
C TYR A 27 10.54 31.43 -8.38
N VAL A 28 11.38 30.39 -8.54
CA VAL A 28 11.01 28.98 -8.33
C VAL A 28 10.66 28.71 -6.85
N LEU A 29 11.44 29.27 -5.91
CA LEU A 29 11.16 29.17 -4.48
C LEU A 29 9.91 29.98 -4.08
N ARG A 30 9.65 31.12 -4.73
CA ARG A 30 8.43 31.92 -4.51
C ARG A 30 7.18 31.23 -5.06
N ASP A 31 7.27 30.52 -6.19
CA ASP A 31 6.16 29.73 -6.75
C ASP A 31 5.86 28.50 -5.88
N SER A 32 6.89 27.85 -5.33
CA SER A 32 6.76 26.79 -4.33
C SER A 32 6.10 27.28 -3.04
N PHE A 33 6.51 28.46 -2.53
CA PHE A 33 5.97 29.04 -1.31
C PHE A 33 4.54 29.60 -1.49
N GLN A 34 4.21 30.17 -2.66
CA GLN A 34 2.85 30.61 -2.98
C GLN A 34 1.88 29.43 -3.18
N ARG A 35 2.35 28.31 -3.76
CA ARG A 35 1.55 27.06 -3.82
C ARG A 35 1.30 26.50 -2.43
N GLN A 36 2.28 26.53 -1.52
CA GLN A 36 2.06 26.14 -0.12
C GLN A 36 1.10 27.07 0.64
N MET A 37 1.15 28.39 0.40
CA MET A 37 0.24 29.35 1.02
C MET A 37 -1.20 29.26 0.47
N GLN A 38 -1.38 29.04 -0.83
CA GLN A 38 -2.72 28.83 -1.43
C GLN A 38 -3.37 27.51 -0.98
N VAL A 39 -2.58 26.47 -0.72
CA VAL A 39 -3.06 25.23 -0.08
C VAL A 39 -3.47 25.50 1.38
N LYS A 40 -2.74 26.35 2.10
CA LYS A 40 -3.04 26.73 3.49
C LYS A 40 -4.30 27.60 3.63
N GLU A 41 -4.54 28.54 2.71
CA GLU A 41 -5.75 29.38 2.68
C GLU A 41 -7.01 28.62 2.26
N ARG A 42 -6.90 27.62 1.36
CA ARG A 42 -8.05 26.77 1.00
C ARG A 42 -8.52 25.84 2.12
N ILE A 43 -7.63 25.47 3.04
CA ILE A 43 -7.97 24.66 4.23
C ILE A 43 -8.59 25.54 5.33
N SER A 44 -8.24 26.83 5.38
CA SER A 44 -8.73 27.79 6.40
C SER A 44 -10.18 28.23 6.20
N ASN A 45 -10.69 28.25 4.96
CA ASN A 45 -11.94 28.96 4.62
C ASN A 45 -13.21 28.09 4.51
N ASN A 46 -13.21 26.86 5.03
CA ASN A 46 -14.43 26.04 5.08
C ASN A 46 -14.83 25.67 6.52
N ASN A 47 -14.91 26.69 7.38
CA ASN A 47 -15.57 26.61 8.67
C ASN A 47 -16.95 27.26 8.58
N GLY A 48 -17.99 26.43 8.45
CA GLY A 48 -19.36 26.93 8.41
C GLY A 48 -20.42 25.85 8.27
N PHE A 49 -20.40 24.81 9.11
CA PHE A 49 -21.51 23.85 9.14
C PHE A 49 -21.72 23.19 10.52
N TRP A 50 -22.00 24.00 11.54
CA TRP A 50 -22.57 23.51 12.81
C TRP A 50 -23.96 24.12 12.99
N GLY A 51 -24.98 23.33 12.65
CA GLY A 51 -26.38 23.56 12.99
C GLY A 51 -26.68 23.09 14.41
N LYS A 52 -27.48 23.89 15.12
CA LYS A 52 -27.73 23.85 16.57
C LYS A 52 -28.47 22.60 17.06
N SER A 53 -28.16 22.30 18.32
CA SER A 53 -28.79 21.34 19.24
C SER A 53 -30.31 21.53 19.38
N GLY A 54 -31.03 20.41 19.49
CA GLY A 54 -32.43 20.35 19.93
C GLY A 54 -32.61 19.17 20.91
N LYS A 55 -32.86 19.49 22.18
CA LYS A 55 -33.35 18.55 23.21
C LYS A 55 -34.83 18.25 22.95
N ASN A 56 -35.26 17.00 23.08
CA ASN A 56 -36.40 16.68 23.94
C ASN A 56 -36.53 15.20 24.32
N SER A 57 -37.08 15.05 25.52
CA SER A 57 -37.31 13.88 26.36
C SER A 57 -38.45 12.97 25.92
N GLY A 58 -38.36 11.69 26.29
CA GLY A 58 -39.48 10.76 26.40
C GLY A 58 -39.00 9.33 26.69
N ASN A 59 -39.39 8.77 27.83
CA ASN A 59 -39.09 7.40 28.31
C ASN A 59 -40.45 6.68 28.52
N PRO A 60 -40.49 5.38 28.83
CA PRO A 60 -40.27 4.23 27.96
C PRO A 60 -41.56 3.37 27.82
N GLU A 61 -41.65 2.51 26.78
CA GLU A 61 -42.65 1.43 26.75
C GLU A 61 -42.01 0.04 26.60
N THR A 62 -42.46 -0.81 27.51
CA THR A 62 -42.11 -2.19 27.81
C THR A 62 -42.46 -3.13 26.67
N ARG A 63 -41.52 -3.96 26.20
CA ARG A 63 -41.84 -5.20 25.48
C ARG A 63 -41.02 -6.38 26.00
N GLN A 64 -41.75 -7.36 26.50
CA GLN A 64 -41.28 -8.63 27.05
C GLN A 64 -40.69 -9.52 25.95
N LEU A 65 -39.57 -10.17 26.25
CA LEU A 65 -38.95 -11.22 25.44
C LEU A 65 -39.46 -12.60 25.88
N PRO A 66 -39.78 -13.52 24.94
CA PRO A 66 -40.08 -14.92 25.26
C PRO A 66 -38.80 -15.75 25.49
N PRO A 67 -38.91 -16.91 26.18
CA PRO A 67 -37.82 -17.51 26.97
C PRO A 67 -36.85 -18.40 26.19
N GLN A 68 -35.62 -18.50 26.71
CA GLN A 68 -34.59 -19.48 26.32
C GLN A 68 -35.01 -20.91 26.69
N PRO A 69 -34.63 -21.92 25.87
CA PRO A 69 -34.57 -23.31 26.32
C PRO A 69 -33.21 -23.69 26.93
N THR A 70 -33.33 -24.64 27.83
CA THR A 70 -32.41 -25.20 28.83
C THR A 70 -31.21 -25.99 28.32
N ARG A 71 -30.16 -25.99 29.16
CA ARG A 71 -29.01 -26.90 29.17
C ARG A 71 -29.43 -28.38 29.21
N GLU A 72 -28.76 -29.20 28.42
CA GLU A 72 -28.49 -30.59 28.76
C GLU A 72 -27.00 -30.90 28.69
N SER A 73 -26.53 -31.48 29.79
CA SER A 73 -25.19 -32.01 30.00
C SER A 73 -25.11 -33.45 29.50
N LYS A 74 -24.08 -33.78 28.71
CA LYS A 74 -23.43 -35.09 28.81
C LYS A 74 -21.92 -34.92 28.66
N ALA A 75 -21.24 -35.29 29.74
CA ALA A 75 -19.81 -35.46 29.81
C ALA A 75 -19.42 -36.76 29.12
N GLU A 76 -18.47 -36.70 28.20
CA GLU A 76 -17.60 -37.84 27.89
C GLU A 76 -16.15 -37.35 27.96
N SER A 77 -15.47 -37.87 28.97
CA SER A 77 -14.05 -37.74 29.21
C SER A 77 -13.30 -38.60 28.20
N GLN A 78 -12.44 -37.96 27.40
CA GLN A 78 -11.34 -38.64 26.71
C GLN A 78 -10.04 -37.90 26.99
N ASN A 79 -9.24 -38.49 27.87
CA ASN A 79 -7.84 -38.16 28.08
C ASN A 79 -7.07 -38.37 26.77
N LYS A 80 -6.72 -37.29 26.08
CA LYS A 80 -5.61 -37.29 25.11
C LYS A 80 -4.42 -36.62 25.76
N ALA A 81 -3.46 -37.45 26.16
CA ALA A 81 -2.13 -37.01 26.54
C ALA A 81 -1.55 -36.14 25.42
N ALA A 82 -1.14 -34.92 25.76
CA ALA A 82 -0.47 -34.00 24.87
C ALA A 82 0.88 -34.62 24.43
N SER A 83 0.92 -35.15 23.20
CA SER A 83 2.18 -35.45 22.54
C SER A 83 2.90 -34.14 22.29
N SER A 84 4.04 -33.93 22.94
CA SER A 84 4.94 -32.83 22.64
C SER A 84 5.37 -32.92 21.17
N GLU A 85 4.81 -32.07 20.32
CA GLU A 85 5.30 -31.89 18.95
C GLU A 85 6.75 -31.42 19.05
N LYS A 86 7.68 -32.29 18.65
CA LYS A 86 9.07 -31.89 18.41
C LYS A 86 9.05 -30.90 17.26
N VAL A 87 9.26 -29.62 17.56
CA VAL A 87 9.48 -28.57 16.55
C VAL A 87 10.68 -28.99 15.70
N GLN A 88 10.43 -29.44 14.47
CA GLN A 88 11.50 -29.65 13.50
C GLN A 88 12.13 -28.28 13.21
N VAL A 89 13.41 -28.13 13.54
CA VAL A 89 14.17 -26.93 13.20
C VAL A 89 14.45 -27.00 11.70
N LYS A 90 13.72 -26.20 10.90
CA LYS A 90 13.98 -26.06 9.46
C LYS A 90 15.32 -25.34 9.25
N ASP A 91 16.24 -25.95 8.51
CA ASP A 91 17.52 -25.33 8.15
C ASP A 91 17.41 -24.54 6.83
N PHE A 92 17.60 -23.22 6.91
CA PHE A 92 17.60 -22.29 5.78
C PHE A 92 18.99 -21.72 5.47
N SER A 93 20.05 -22.38 5.93
CA SER A 93 21.45 -21.94 5.72
C SER A 93 21.85 -21.85 4.24
N ASN A 94 21.23 -22.64 3.35
CA ASN A 94 21.55 -22.67 1.92
C ASN A 94 20.40 -22.24 1.00
N ILE A 95 19.23 -21.87 1.54
CA ILE A 95 18.05 -21.52 0.76
C ILE A 95 17.99 -20.01 0.56
N ARG A 96 17.91 -19.57 -0.71
CA ARG A 96 17.65 -18.17 -1.07
C ARG A 96 16.15 -17.98 -1.22
N MET A 97 15.53 -17.36 -0.23
CA MET A 97 14.09 -17.16 -0.20
C MET A 97 13.63 -16.10 -1.21
N ARG A 98 12.44 -16.28 -1.77
CA ARG A 98 11.71 -15.32 -2.60
C ARG A 98 10.32 -15.15 -2.01
N LEU A 99 10.16 -14.13 -1.18
CA LEU A 99 8.90 -13.86 -0.48
C LEU A 99 8.03 -12.95 -1.33
N VAL A 100 6.78 -13.33 -1.57
CA VAL A 100 5.78 -12.40 -2.12
C VAL A 100 5.15 -11.66 -0.95
N HIS A 101 5.20 -10.33 -0.99
CA HIS A 101 4.58 -9.52 0.05
C HIS A 101 3.09 -9.33 -0.21
N LEU A 102 2.30 -9.56 0.82
CA LEU A 102 0.88 -9.24 0.90
C LEU A 102 0.72 -8.13 1.94
N ASP A 103 0.64 -6.89 1.45
CA ASP A 103 0.16 -5.75 2.25
C ASP A 103 -1.36 -5.84 2.34
N LEU A 104 -1.87 -6.01 3.56
CA LEU A 104 -3.30 -6.20 3.80
C LEU A 104 -4.01 -4.91 4.24
N LYS A 105 -3.29 -3.78 4.26
CA LYS A 105 -3.86 -2.47 4.59
C LYS A 105 -4.87 -2.02 3.53
N GLY A 106 -6.15 -1.98 3.91
CA GLY A 106 -7.25 -1.60 3.03
C GLY A 106 -7.70 -2.72 2.11
N ALA A 107 -7.06 -2.89 0.94
CA ALA A 107 -7.48 -3.84 -0.10
C ALA A 107 -7.00 -5.28 0.17
N ALA A 108 -7.38 -5.83 1.31
CA ALA A 108 -7.10 -7.21 1.71
C ALA A 108 -7.94 -8.21 0.89
N PRO A 109 -7.33 -9.20 0.21
CA PRO A 109 -8.09 -10.21 -0.53
C PRO A 109 -8.73 -11.24 0.39
N LYS A 110 -9.99 -11.61 0.15
CA LYS A 110 -10.67 -12.69 0.87
C LYS A 110 -9.88 -14.00 0.83
N VAL A 111 -10.03 -14.83 1.88
CA VAL A 111 -9.36 -16.14 1.97
C VAL A 111 -9.67 -17.04 0.76
N SER A 112 -10.89 -16.96 0.21
CA SER A 112 -11.29 -17.68 -1.01
C SER A 112 -10.47 -17.31 -2.25
N TYR A 113 -9.97 -16.07 -2.32
CA TYR A 113 -9.06 -15.65 -3.38
C TYR A 113 -7.62 -16.09 -3.09
N LEU A 114 -7.19 -16.02 -1.82
CA LEU A 114 -5.86 -16.50 -1.41
C LEU A 114 -5.68 -18.00 -1.70
N GLU A 115 -6.73 -18.81 -1.51
CA GLU A 115 -6.76 -20.23 -1.87
C GLU A 115 -6.49 -20.48 -3.36
N GLN A 116 -6.92 -19.58 -4.23
CA GLN A 116 -6.67 -19.67 -5.67
C GLN A 116 -5.29 -19.13 -6.08
N ILE A 117 -4.77 -18.11 -5.38
CA ILE A 117 -3.55 -17.43 -5.78
C ILE A 117 -2.28 -18.12 -5.26
N PHE A 118 -2.30 -18.74 -4.08
CA PHE A 118 -1.10 -19.38 -3.51
C PHE A 118 -0.49 -20.48 -4.41
N PRO A 119 -1.27 -21.37 -5.05
CA PRO A 119 -0.73 -22.31 -6.03
C PRO A 119 -0.05 -21.62 -7.21
N LEU A 120 -0.59 -20.49 -7.67
CA LEU A 120 0.00 -19.69 -8.74
C LEU A 120 1.35 -19.10 -8.29
N LEU A 121 1.43 -18.53 -7.09
CA LEU A 121 2.66 -17.97 -6.55
C LEU A 121 3.77 -19.02 -6.44
N ALA A 122 3.43 -20.20 -5.90
CA ALA A 122 4.35 -21.34 -5.81
C ALA A 122 4.83 -21.79 -7.20
N LYS A 123 3.91 -21.93 -8.17
CA LYS A 123 4.23 -22.29 -9.56
C LYS A 123 5.14 -21.27 -10.25
N LEU A 124 4.98 -19.98 -9.95
CA LEU A 124 5.84 -18.91 -10.43
C LEU A 124 7.21 -18.87 -9.74
N GLY A 125 7.41 -19.67 -8.70
CA GLY A 125 8.69 -19.86 -8.02
C GLY A 125 8.86 -19.07 -6.72
N ALA A 126 7.78 -18.55 -6.13
CA ALA A 126 7.81 -18.03 -4.77
C ALA A 126 8.15 -19.16 -3.77
N SER A 127 8.90 -18.84 -2.72
CA SER A 127 9.20 -19.79 -1.64
C SER A 127 8.52 -19.43 -0.31
N GLY A 128 7.81 -18.31 -0.29
CA GLY A 128 7.10 -17.85 0.91
C GLY A 128 6.36 -16.55 0.69
N LEU A 129 5.74 -16.09 1.76
CA LEU A 129 4.91 -14.90 1.86
C LEU A 129 5.44 -14.01 2.99
N LEU A 130 5.57 -12.72 2.72
CA LEU A 130 5.68 -11.70 3.77
C LEU A 130 4.28 -11.12 3.95
N ILE A 131 3.64 -11.32 5.10
CA ILE A 131 2.25 -10.89 5.32
C ILE A 131 2.22 -9.75 6.33
N GLU A 132 1.87 -8.55 5.88
CA GLU A 132 1.69 -7.37 6.70
C GLU A 132 0.21 -7.20 7.01
N TYR A 133 -0.17 -7.49 8.26
CA TYR A 133 -1.58 -7.58 8.64
C TYR A 133 -2.19 -6.24 9.03
N GLU A 134 -1.47 -5.44 9.80
CA GLU A 134 -1.99 -4.20 10.44
C GLU A 134 -3.40 -4.41 11.03
N ASP A 135 -4.41 -3.64 10.62
CA ASP A 135 -5.79 -3.71 11.14
C ASP A 135 -6.61 -4.90 10.63
N MET A 136 -6.07 -5.73 9.73
CA MET A 136 -6.71 -6.97 9.28
C MET A 136 -6.46 -8.16 10.20
N PHE A 137 -5.60 -8.03 11.22
CA PHE A 137 -5.39 -9.09 12.20
C PHE A 137 -6.53 -9.15 13.24
N PRO A 138 -6.98 -10.34 13.68
CA PRO A 138 -7.99 -10.49 14.74
C PRO A 138 -7.44 -10.18 16.14
N TYR A 139 -7.03 -8.93 16.37
CA TYR A 139 -6.59 -8.49 17.70
C TYR A 139 -7.70 -8.66 18.74
N LYS A 140 -7.30 -9.01 19.96
CA LYS A 140 -8.18 -9.24 21.09
C LYS A 140 -7.91 -8.27 22.22
N GLU A 141 -8.84 -8.27 23.19
CA GLU A 141 -8.74 -7.51 24.43
C GLU A 141 -8.59 -6.01 24.15
N GLU A 142 -7.65 -5.35 24.81
CA GLU A 142 -7.40 -3.92 24.67
C GLU A 142 -7.02 -3.49 23.24
N LEU A 143 -6.61 -4.43 22.39
CA LEU A 143 -6.25 -4.20 20.99
C LEU A 143 -7.40 -4.48 20.01
N GLU A 144 -8.58 -4.93 20.48
CA GLU A 144 -9.73 -5.18 19.60
C GLU A 144 -10.17 -3.93 18.82
N ILE A 145 -9.99 -2.74 19.40
CA ILE A 145 -10.28 -1.45 18.76
C ILE A 145 -9.50 -1.24 17.45
N LEU A 146 -8.38 -1.93 17.26
CA LEU A 146 -7.53 -1.81 16.07
C LEU A 146 -8.10 -2.54 14.86
N ARG A 147 -9.08 -3.43 15.05
CA ARG A 147 -9.60 -4.26 13.97
C ARG A 147 -10.40 -3.44 12.97
N SER A 148 -10.10 -3.65 11.70
CA SER A 148 -11.06 -3.36 10.64
C SER A 148 -12.38 -4.11 10.89
N PRO A 149 -13.54 -3.54 10.52
CA PRO A 149 -14.80 -4.28 10.49
C PRO A 149 -14.74 -5.55 9.61
N TYR A 150 -13.77 -5.62 8.69
CA TYR A 150 -13.51 -6.76 7.81
C TYR A 150 -12.26 -7.56 8.19
N ALA A 151 -11.69 -7.34 9.38
CA ALA A 151 -10.54 -8.08 9.86
C ALA A 151 -10.78 -9.60 9.78
N TYR A 152 -9.73 -10.35 9.40
CA TYR A 152 -9.79 -11.80 9.36
C TYR A 152 -10.14 -12.37 10.72
N SER A 153 -10.90 -13.46 10.76
CA SER A 153 -11.08 -14.24 11.98
C SER A 153 -9.85 -15.07 12.32
N GLU A 154 -9.75 -15.60 13.54
CA GLU A 154 -8.67 -16.53 13.88
C GLU A 154 -8.67 -17.78 12.98
N ALA A 155 -9.85 -18.26 12.59
CA ALA A 155 -10.00 -19.37 11.66
C ALA A 155 -9.49 -19.02 10.25
N ASP A 156 -9.67 -17.78 9.81
CA ASP A 156 -9.11 -17.29 8.55
C ASP A 156 -7.57 -17.27 8.61
N ILE A 157 -6.97 -16.80 9.71
CA ILE A 157 -5.51 -16.81 9.90
C ILE A 157 -4.95 -18.25 9.88
N GLU A 158 -5.64 -19.20 10.51
CA GLU A 158 -5.29 -20.62 10.47
C GLU A 158 -5.42 -21.20 9.06
N LYS A 159 -6.51 -20.87 8.34
CA LYS A 159 -6.72 -21.31 6.96
C LYS A 159 -5.68 -20.71 6.01
N ILE A 160 -5.32 -19.44 6.13
CA ILE A 160 -4.26 -18.80 5.33
C ILE A 160 -2.93 -19.53 5.53
N GLN A 161 -2.54 -19.82 6.77
CA GLN A 161 -1.30 -20.55 7.06
C GLN A 161 -1.35 -21.99 6.51
N HIS A 162 -2.49 -22.66 6.63
CA HIS A 162 -2.67 -23.99 6.05
C HIS A 162 -2.55 -23.97 4.53
N LEU A 163 -3.18 -23.00 3.86
CA LEU A 163 -3.07 -22.80 2.41
C LEU A 163 -1.62 -22.54 1.99
N ALA A 164 -0.87 -21.76 2.76
CA ALA A 164 0.55 -21.52 2.48
C ALA A 164 1.37 -22.81 2.64
N GLU A 165 1.12 -23.58 3.70
CA GLU A 165 1.80 -24.85 4.00
C GLU A 165 1.61 -25.89 2.89
N ILE A 166 0.37 -26.12 2.43
CA ILE A 166 0.10 -27.09 1.36
C ILE A 166 0.68 -26.67 -0.01
N ASN A 167 0.99 -25.39 -0.18
CA ASN A 167 1.66 -24.85 -1.36
C ASN A 167 3.16 -24.64 -1.16
N HIS A 168 3.73 -25.15 -0.06
CA HIS A 168 5.15 -25.02 0.28
C HIS A 168 5.66 -23.56 0.33
N LEU A 169 4.81 -22.65 0.81
CA LEU A 169 5.13 -21.24 1.03
C LEU A 169 5.37 -20.99 2.52
N GLU A 170 6.59 -20.58 2.90
CA GLU A 170 6.88 -20.14 4.26
C GLU A 170 6.18 -18.81 4.56
N VAL A 171 5.56 -18.68 5.73
CA VAL A 171 4.90 -17.42 6.15
C VAL A 171 5.81 -16.64 7.08
N VAL A 172 6.06 -15.37 6.73
CA VAL A 172 6.75 -14.39 7.56
C VAL A 172 5.75 -13.29 7.92
N PRO A 173 5.21 -13.23 9.15
CA PRO A 173 4.39 -12.09 9.56
C PRO A 173 5.25 -10.82 9.65
N LEU A 174 4.69 -9.71 9.19
CA LEU A 174 5.22 -8.36 9.39
C LEU A 174 4.30 -7.60 10.36
N VAL A 175 4.90 -7.00 11.38
CA VAL A 175 4.22 -6.13 12.33
C VAL A 175 5.00 -4.82 12.42
N GLN A 176 4.32 -3.69 12.22
CA GLN A 176 4.91 -2.38 12.42
C GLN A 176 5.10 -2.12 13.92
N THR A 177 6.29 -1.66 14.30
CA THR A 177 6.68 -1.50 15.73
C THR A 177 7.22 -0.12 16.07
N PHE A 178 7.30 0.80 15.12
CA PHE A 178 7.85 2.13 15.37
C PHE A 178 7.29 3.23 14.45
N GLY A 179 7.65 3.18 13.16
CA GLY A 179 6.98 3.93 12.10
C GLY A 179 5.80 3.16 11.54
N HIS A 180 5.05 3.76 10.61
CA HIS A 180 3.82 3.21 10.03
C HIS A 180 2.81 2.69 11.07
N MET A 181 2.72 3.40 12.20
CA MET A 181 1.85 3.05 13.32
C MET A 181 0.46 3.69 13.22
N GLU A 182 0.07 4.25 12.06
CA GLU A 182 -1.20 4.96 11.88
C GLU A 182 -2.39 4.07 12.21
N PHE A 183 -2.33 2.77 11.89
CA PHE A 183 -3.39 1.82 12.19
C PHE A 183 -3.68 1.73 13.70
N VAL A 184 -2.69 2.02 14.55
CA VAL A 184 -2.81 2.06 16.00
C VAL A 184 -3.09 3.46 16.49
N LEU A 185 -2.24 4.40 16.09
CA LEU A 185 -2.19 5.74 16.65
C LEU A 185 -3.31 6.63 16.12
N LYS A 186 -4.08 6.23 15.09
CA LYS A 186 -5.31 6.92 14.67
C LYS A 186 -6.41 6.88 15.74
N HIS A 187 -6.40 5.90 16.63
CA HIS A 187 -7.41 5.74 17.67
C HIS A 187 -7.13 6.64 18.87
N GLU A 188 -8.16 7.31 19.38
CA GLU A 188 -8.03 8.27 20.50
C GLU A 188 -7.37 7.63 21.73
N LYS A 189 -7.64 6.33 21.97
CA LYS A 189 -7.04 5.53 23.05
C LYS A 189 -5.49 5.51 23.04
N PHE A 190 -4.86 5.57 21.86
CA PHE A 190 -3.41 5.46 21.71
C PHE A 190 -2.75 6.77 21.24
N LYS A 191 -3.53 7.85 21.13
CA LYS A 191 -3.06 9.13 20.59
C LYS A 191 -1.94 9.76 21.43
N HIS A 192 -1.95 9.55 22.75
CA HIS A 192 -0.91 10.04 23.66
C HIS A 192 0.45 9.34 23.47
N LEU A 193 0.49 8.24 22.71
CA LEU A 193 1.71 7.49 22.40
C LEU A 193 2.40 7.98 21.11
N ARG A 194 1.86 9.00 20.42
CA ARG A 194 2.48 9.57 19.22
C ARG A 194 3.76 10.32 19.57
N GLU A 195 4.77 10.19 18.72
CA GLU A 195 6.01 10.99 18.81
C GLU A 195 5.70 12.48 18.71
N VAL A 196 4.87 12.87 17.75
CA VAL A 196 4.33 14.22 17.63
C VAL A 196 2.81 14.12 17.69
N GLU A 197 2.19 14.80 18.66
CA GLU A 197 0.75 14.70 18.95
C GLU A 197 -0.14 14.78 17.70
N LYS A 198 0.22 15.68 16.77
CA LYS A 198 -0.53 15.92 15.53
C LYS A 198 -0.47 14.74 14.54
N TYR A 199 0.60 13.95 14.53
CA TYR A 199 0.88 12.99 13.47
C TYR A 199 0.77 11.54 13.99
N PRO A 200 -0.08 10.69 13.38
CA PRO A 200 -0.28 9.31 13.82
C PRO A 200 0.76 8.32 13.30
N ASN A 201 1.86 8.78 12.67
CA ASN A 201 2.78 7.90 11.94
C ASN A 201 3.80 7.16 12.83
N SER A 202 4.33 7.83 13.85
CA SER A 202 5.44 7.30 14.66
C SER A 202 5.08 7.23 16.13
N LEU A 203 5.49 6.14 16.76
CA LEU A 203 5.40 5.93 18.20
C LEU A 203 6.46 6.76 18.95
N ASN A 204 6.11 7.36 20.09
CA ASN A 204 7.05 7.94 21.04
C ASN A 204 7.70 6.81 21.84
N PRO A 205 9.01 6.53 21.68
CA PRO A 205 9.66 5.39 22.35
C PRO A 205 9.83 5.60 23.86
N HIS A 206 9.59 6.82 24.36
CA HIS A 206 9.72 7.17 25.78
C HIS A 206 8.39 7.21 26.53
N ALA A 207 7.26 7.13 25.83
CA ALA A 207 5.97 6.99 26.48
C ALA A 207 5.90 5.64 27.22
N VAL A 208 5.45 5.66 28.49
CA VAL A 208 5.49 4.49 29.40
C VAL A 208 4.80 3.25 28.80
N GLU A 209 3.72 3.46 28.06
CA GLU A 209 2.91 2.37 27.47
C GLU A 209 3.33 1.99 26.05
N ALA A 210 4.27 2.70 25.43
CA ALA A 210 4.71 2.44 24.06
C ALA A 210 5.31 1.03 23.88
N LEU A 211 6.29 0.67 24.71
CA LEU A 211 6.92 -0.65 24.63
C LEU A 211 5.97 -1.79 25.06
N PRO A 212 5.16 -1.66 26.14
CA PRO A 212 4.08 -2.62 26.42
C PRO A 212 3.12 -2.86 25.26
N LEU A 213 2.67 -1.80 24.58
CA LEU A 213 1.82 -1.89 23.39
C LEU A 213 2.49 -2.68 22.26
N VAL A 214 3.74 -2.34 21.92
CA VAL A 214 4.50 -3.06 20.88
C VAL A 214 4.67 -4.54 21.23
N LYS A 215 4.98 -4.86 22.49
CA LYS A 215 5.10 -6.25 22.97
C LYS A 215 3.78 -7.01 22.83
N ALA A 216 2.64 -6.36 23.13
CA ALA A 216 1.32 -6.95 22.99
C ALA A 216 0.96 -7.23 21.51
N LEU A 217 1.20 -6.27 20.61
CA LEU A 217 1.02 -6.44 19.15
C LEU A 217 1.82 -7.63 18.64
N LEU A 218 3.11 -7.67 18.94
CA LEU A 218 4.01 -8.76 18.54
C LEU A 218 3.57 -10.11 19.11
N SER A 219 3.24 -10.18 20.39
CA SER A 219 2.81 -11.45 21.01
C SER A 219 1.55 -12.01 20.36
N GLN A 220 0.52 -11.19 20.13
CA GLN A 220 -0.72 -11.67 19.51
C GLN A 220 -0.47 -12.23 18.09
N VAL A 221 0.37 -11.57 17.29
CA VAL A 221 0.68 -12.04 15.93
C VAL A 221 1.57 -13.29 15.95
N ILE A 222 2.64 -13.31 16.74
CA ILE A 222 3.58 -14.45 16.82
C ILE A 222 2.88 -15.69 17.38
N ASP A 223 2.00 -15.55 18.37
CA ASP A 223 1.26 -16.66 18.98
C ASP A 223 0.30 -17.34 17.98
N LYS A 224 -0.09 -16.65 16.91
CA LYS A 224 -0.83 -17.23 15.77
C LYS A 224 0.04 -17.77 14.66
N HIS A 225 1.34 -17.48 14.66
CA HIS A 225 2.31 -17.89 13.63
C HIS A 225 3.37 -18.85 14.20
N LYS A 226 2.94 -19.86 14.97
CA LYS A 226 3.85 -20.77 15.69
C LYS A 226 4.80 -21.57 14.79
N LYS A 227 4.44 -21.75 13.51
CA LYS A 227 5.26 -22.45 12.51
C LYS A 227 6.27 -21.54 11.79
N SER A 228 6.14 -20.22 11.93
CA SER A 228 7.03 -19.25 11.29
C SER A 228 8.40 -19.25 11.94
N VAL A 229 9.44 -19.17 11.10
CA VAL A 229 10.85 -19.06 11.53
C VAL A 229 11.31 -17.61 11.57
N TRP A 230 10.69 -16.74 10.78
CA TRP A 230 10.98 -15.32 10.74
C TRP A 230 9.78 -14.47 11.14
N LEU A 231 10.09 -13.30 11.68
CA LEU A 231 9.19 -12.20 11.96
C LEU A 231 9.84 -10.93 11.40
N HIS A 232 9.09 -10.13 10.65
CA HIS A 232 9.53 -8.81 10.25
C HIS A 232 8.95 -7.75 11.20
N ILE A 233 9.80 -6.96 11.86
CA ILE A 233 9.36 -5.97 12.87
C ILE A 233 9.09 -4.57 12.31
N GLY A 234 9.16 -4.43 10.98
CA GLY A 234 8.98 -3.16 10.28
C GLY A 234 10.10 -2.18 10.65
N ALA A 235 9.70 -1.10 11.32
CA ALA A 235 10.56 -0.05 11.89
C ALA A 235 11.25 0.87 10.88
N ASP A 236 10.67 0.95 9.69
CA ASP A 236 10.97 1.92 8.65
C ASP A 236 10.39 3.30 8.94
N GLU A 237 10.93 4.30 8.26
CA GLU A 237 10.30 5.61 8.05
C GLU A 237 9.73 6.26 9.34
N VAL A 238 10.50 6.24 10.43
CA VAL A 238 10.12 6.83 11.72
C VAL A 238 10.23 8.35 11.65
N TYR A 239 9.34 8.97 10.88
CA TYR A 239 9.33 10.41 10.68
C TYR A 239 9.09 11.15 11.99
N HIS A 240 9.71 12.33 12.11
CA HIS A 240 9.64 13.23 13.25
C HIS A 240 10.20 12.68 14.57
N LEU A 241 10.95 11.57 14.54
CA LEU A 241 11.62 11.07 15.74
C LEU A 241 12.55 12.14 16.35
N GLY A 242 12.40 12.39 17.65
CA GLY A 242 13.14 13.43 18.37
C GLY A 242 12.38 14.76 18.47
N GLU A 243 11.24 14.93 17.80
CA GLU A 243 10.50 16.19 17.82
C GLU A 243 9.50 16.28 18.99
N GLY A 244 9.10 15.15 19.58
CA GLY A 244 8.24 15.07 20.75
C GLY A 244 8.88 15.64 22.02
N GLN A 245 8.08 16.06 23.00
CA GLN A 245 8.61 16.68 24.21
C GLN A 245 9.46 15.69 25.04
N ASP A 246 9.01 14.44 25.17
CA ASP A 246 9.76 13.40 25.89
C ASP A 246 11.06 13.06 25.17
N SER A 247 11.00 12.93 23.84
CA SER A 247 12.16 12.67 22.99
C SER A 247 13.17 13.83 23.03
N LYS A 248 12.72 15.08 23.04
CA LYS A 248 13.58 16.26 23.28
C LYS A 248 14.25 16.22 24.65
N ASN A 249 13.50 15.90 25.70
CA ASN A 249 14.04 15.78 27.06
C ASN A 249 15.11 14.69 27.11
N TRP A 250 14.83 13.51 26.54
CA TRP A 250 15.78 12.41 26.48
C TRP A 250 17.04 12.79 25.69
N MET A 251 16.90 13.47 24.54
CA MET A 251 18.01 13.94 23.73
C MET A 251 18.90 14.94 24.48
N ASN A 252 18.31 15.88 25.24
CA ASN A 252 19.08 16.80 26.06
C ASN A 252 19.97 16.07 27.08
N SER A 253 19.49 14.96 27.64
CA SER A 253 20.27 14.10 28.54
C SER A 253 21.24 13.14 27.84
N ASN A 254 21.10 12.93 26.53
CA ASN A 254 21.87 11.96 25.73
C ASN A 254 22.64 12.59 24.56
N LYS A 255 23.08 13.85 24.71
CA LYS A 255 23.91 14.58 23.75
C LYS A 255 23.29 14.68 22.34
N GLY A 256 21.96 14.72 22.24
CA GLY A 256 21.26 14.84 20.96
C GLY A 256 21.38 13.61 20.05
N ASN A 257 21.75 12.44 20.57
CA ASN A 257 22.00 11.26 19.74
C ASN A 257 20.70 10.53 19.35
N LEU A 258 20.08 10.98 18.25
CA LEU A 258 18.89 10.37 17.67
C LEU A 258 19.09 8.90 17.28
N GLY A 259 20.27 8.55 16.78
CA GLY A 259 20.61 7.18 16.41
C GLY A 259 20.57 6.23 17.60
N LYS A 260 21.06 6.66 18.77
CA LYS A 260 21.00 5.91 20.02
C LYS A 260 19.55 5.72 20.49
N MET A 261 18.68 6.71 20.30
CA MET A 261 17.24 6.59 20.59
C MET A 261 16.60 5.50 19.74
N TYR A 262 16.80 5.57 18.41
CA TYR A 262 16.28 4.58 17.48
C TYR A 262 16.79 3.17 17.81
N LEU A 263 18.11 3.00 17.90
CA LEU A 263 18.74 1.71 18.19
C LEU A 263 18.32 1.14 19.56
N GLY A 264 18.10 2.00 20.56
CA GLY A 264 17.60 1.61 21.88
C GLY A 264 16.22 0.97 21.81
N HIS A 265 15.27 1.59 21.09
CA HIS A 265 13.94 1.02 20.88
C HIS A 265 14.02 -0.33 20.15
N ILE A 266 14.77 -0.39 19.04
CA ILE A 266 14.96 -1.64 18.29
C ILE A 266 15.54 -2.73 19.19
N LYS A 267 16.56 -2.41 19.99
CA LYS A 267 17.20 -3.37 20.91
C LYS A 267 16.20 -3.95 21.90
N GLU A 268 15.34 -3.13 22.50
CA GLU A 268 14.27 -3.60 23.40
C GLU A 268 13.29 -4.54 22.71
N VAL A 269 12.86 -4.19 21.49
CA VAL A 269 11.93 -4.99 20.69
C VAL A 269 12.52 -6.34 20.32
N VAL A 270 13.72 -6.38 19.71
CA VAL A 270 14.33 -7.66 19.28
C VAL A 270 14.78 -8.50 20.46
N THR A 271 15.17 -7.89 21.59
CA THR A 271 15.50 -8.61 22.83
C THR A 271 14.26 -9.26 23.42
N PHE A 272 13.11 -8.58 23.40
CA PHE A 272 11.84 -9.17 23.81
C PHE A 272 11.49 -10.40 22.97
N VAL A 273 11.55 -10.28 21.63
CA VAL A 273 11.26 -11.40 20.73
C VAL A 273 12.21 -12.56 21.02
N LYS A 274 13.52 -12.30 21.12
CA LYS A 274 14.51 -13.35 21.39
C LYS A 274 14.29 -14.06 22.72
N ARG A 275 13.89 -13.34 23.77
CA ARG A 275 13.64 -13.92 25.10
C ARG A 275 12.36 -14.74 25.15
N ARG A 276 11.28 -14.25 24.53
CA ARG A 276 9.96 -14.89 24.60
C ARG A 276 9.77 -15.98 23.55
N TYR A 277 10.41 -15.84 22.40
CA TYR A 277 10.31 -16.68 21.21
C TYR A 277 11.72 -17.02 20.67
N PRO A 278 12.51 -17.83 21.39
CA PRO A 278 13.95 -18.00 21.12
C PRO A 278 14.29 -18.61 19.74
N ALA A 279 13.34 -19.31 19.12
CA ALA A 279 13.47 -19.87 17.78
C ALA A 279 13.15 -18.88 16.64
N MET A 280 12.52 -17.74 16.97
CA MET A 280 12.15 -16.72 15.98
C MET A 280 13.36 -15.87 15.61
N GLN A 281 13.60 -15.71 14.31
CA GLN A 281 14.58 -14.79 13.76
C GLN A 281 13.88 -13.50 13.35
N THR A 282 14.46 -12.33 13.66
CA THR A 282 13.84 -11.05 13.29
C THR A 282 14.47 -10.44 12.05
N LEU A 283 13.63 -9.80 11.25
CA LEU A 283 13.99 -8.98 10.09
C LEU A 283 13.51 -7.55 10.35
N MET A 284 14.21 -6.54 9.82
CA MET A 284 13.79 -5.14 9.89
C MET A 284 14.15 -4.40 8.62
N TRP A 285 13.39 -3.37 8.26
CA TRP A 285 13.75 -2.49 7.16
C TRP A 285 15.02 -1.69 7.51
N ASP A 286 15.86 -1.42 6.51
CA ASP A 286 17.20 -0.89 6.74
C ASP A 286 17.31 0.65 6.70
N ASP A 287 16.31 1.36 6.19
CA ASP A 287 16.39 2.77 5.82
C ASP A 287 16.83 3.67 6.99
N MET A 288 16.29 3.43 8.18
CA MET A 288 16.67 4.15 9.39
C MET A 288 18.11 3.87 9.83
N LEU A 289 18.68 2.71 9.47
CA LEU A 289 20.09 2.37 9.73
C LEU A 289 21.05 3.08 8.78
N ARG A 290 20.62 3.49 7.58
CA ARG A 290 21.51 4.01 6.52
C ARG A 290 22.34 5.22 6.95
N LYS A 291 21.79 6.08 7.81
CA LYS A 291 22.44 7.31 8.31
C LYS A 291 23.27 7.12 9.59
N LEU A 292 23.25 5.94 10.20
CA LEU A 292 23.95 5.68 11.47
C LEU A 292 25.41 5.25 11.24
N GLU A 293 26.31 5.56 12.16
CA GLU A 293 27.69 5.07 12.06
C GLU A 293 27.80 3.57 12.37
N VAL A 294 28.82 2.91 11.81
CA VAL A 294 29.07 1.46 11.99
C VAL A 294 29.24 1.12 13.48
N GLU A 295 30.01 1.93 14.20
CA GLU A 295 30.30 1.76 15.62
C GLU A 295 29.02 1.84 16.45
N ALA A 296 28.13 2.79 16.15
CA ALA A 296 26.86 2.94 16.87
C ALA A 296 25.97 1.72 16.70
N ILE A 297 25.86 1.18 15.48
CA ILE A 297 25.10 -0.05 15.21
C ILE A 297 25.73 -1.23 15.96
N LYS A 298 27.05 -1.38 15.91
CA LYS A 298 27.78 -2.46 16.57
C LYS A 298 27.61 -2.42 18.10
N GLU A 299 27.80 -1.25 18.71
CA GLU A 299 27.65 -1.03 20.15
C GLU A 299 26.23 -1.29 20.66
N SER A 300 25.21 -1.05 19.83
CA SER A 300 23.82 -1.37 20.20
C SER A 300 23.57 -2.88 20.34
N GLY A 301 24.40 -3.71 19.72
CA GLY A 301 24.27 -5.17 19.73
C GLY A 301 23.01 -5.69 19.04
N ILE A 302 22.36 -4.91 18.16
CA ILE A 302 21.20 -5.40 17.39
C ILE A 302 21.60 -6.40 16.30
N ALA A 303 22.86 -6.31 15.83
CA ALA A 303 23.36 -7.11 14.71
C ALA A 303 23.41 -8.62 14.98
N GLU A 304 23.41 -9.01 16.25
CA GLU A 304 23.33 -10.41 16.70
C GLU A 304 21.89 -10.94 16.80
N LEU A 305 20.90 -10.04 16.78
CA LEU A 305 19.51 -10.35 17.08
C LEU A 305 18.59 -10.24 15.86
N THR A 306 18.93 -9.43 14.88
CA THR A 306 18.09 -9.14 13.71
C THR A 306 18.89 -9.06 12.41
N SER A 307 18.21 -9.16 11.27
CA SER A 307 18.81 -8.96 9.94
C SER A 307 18.19 -7.74 9.22
N PRO A 308 18.99 -6.87 8.59
CA PRO A 308 18.46 -5.78 7.79
C PRO A 308 17.92 -6.29 6.44
N VAL A 309 16.82 -5.69 6.01
CA VAL A 309 16.19 -5.87 4.70
C VAL A 309 16.39 -4.58 3.90
N ILE A 310 17.29 -4.62 2.91
CA ILE A 310 17.61 -3.47 2.08
C ILE A 310 16.55 -3.30 1.01
N TRP A 311 15.80 -2.20 1.04
CA TRP A 311 14.73 -1.92 0.07
C TRP A 311 15.07 -0.76 -0.86
N ILE A 312 14.93 -0.97 -2.17
CA ILE A 312 15.11 0.05 -3.21
C ILE A 312 14.19 -0.30 -4.38
N TYR A 313 13.29 0.61 -4.74
CA TYR A 313 12.24 0.39 -5.74
C TYR A 313 12.44 1.14 -7.06
N ALA A 314 13.45 2.01 -7.13
CA ALA A 314 13.82 2.69 -8.36
C ALA A 314 14.24 1.66 -9.44
N PRO A 315 13.89 1.88 -10.72
CA PRO A 315 14.09 0.87 -11.77
C PRO A 315 15.56 0.72 -12.16
N ASP A 316 16.37 1.76 -11.96
CA ASP A 316 17.75 1.90 -12.41
C ASP A 316 18.67 2.39 -11.28
N PHE A 317 18.41 1.90 -10.06
CA PHE A 317 19.20 2.30 -8.90
C PHE A 317 20.68 1.91 -9.04
N ASN A 318 21.55 2.70 -8.41
CA ASN A 318 22.99 2.46 -8.44
C ASN A 318 23.38 1.26 -7.57
N VAL A 319 23.75 0.17 -8.23
CA VAL A 319 24.22 -1.08 -7.60
C VAL A 319 25.41 -0.82 -6.67
N LYS A 320 26.35 0.06 -7.05
CA LYS A 320 27.53 0.37 -6.23
C LYS A 320 27.19 1.12 -4.95
N ASP A 321 26.15 1.95 -4.97
CA ASP A 321 25.69 2.63 -3.75
C ASP A 321 25.01 1.63 -2.80
N THR A 322 24.33 0.63 -3.35
CA THR A 322 23.73 -0.46 -2.56
C THR A 322 24.81 -1.35 -1.93
N GLU A 323 25.89 -1.63 -2.67
CA GLU A 323 27.09 -2.33 -2.18
C GLU A 323 27.72 -1.65 -0.95
N LYS A 324 27.64 -0.32 -0.83
CA LYS A 324 28.12 0.40 0.37
C LYS A 324 27.29 0.06 1.61
N PHE A 325 25.97 -0.11 1.48
CA PHE A 325 25.13 -0.53 2.59
C PHE A 325 25.46 -1.97 3.03
N ILE A 326 25.69 -2.87 2.07
CA ILE A 326 26.08 -4.26 2.38
C ILE A 326 27.41 -4.27 3.15
N SER A 327 28.43 -3.56 2.67
CA SER A 327 29.72 -3.45 3.35
C SER A 327 29.58 -2.86 4.75
N LYS A 328 28.76 -1.82 4.91
CA LYS A 328 28.47 -1.22 6.21
C LYS A 328 27.84 -2.22 7.18
N TYR A 329 26.86 -2.99 6.73
CA TYR A 329 26.16 -3.96 7.58
C TYR A 329 27.05 -5.15 7.94
N GLU A 330 27.91 -5.60 7.03
CA GLU A 330 28.98 -6.56 7.34
C GLU A 330 29.90 -6.05 8.46
N LEU A 331 30.43 -4.82 8.31
CA LEU A 331 31.32 -4.19 9.30
C LEU A 331 30.62 -3.93 10.64
N SER A 332 29.31 -3.69 10.62
CA SER A 332 28.48 -3.52 11.82
C SER A 332 28.24 -4.84 12.57
N GLY A 333 28.56 -5.98 11.97
CA GLY A 333 28.51 -7.31 12.58
C GLY A 333 27.31 -8.16 12.19
N PHE A 334 26.44 -7.70 11.29
CA PHE A 334 25.28 -8.48 10.83
C PHE A 334 25.75 -9.73 10.09
N LYS A 335 25.14 -10.89 10.39
CA LYS A 335 25.50 -12.18 9.77
C LYS A 335 24.72 -12.48 8.50
N THR A 336 23.55 -11.88 8.38
CA THR A 336 22.62 -12.11 7.27
C THR A 336 22.04 -10.79 6.79
N VAL A 337 21.76 -10.71 5.50
CA VAL A 337 21.08 -9.59 4.85
C VAL A 337 20.00 -10.12 3.92
N TRP A 338 18.91 -9.35 3.85
CA TRP A 338 17.80 -9.56 2.93
C TRP A 338 17.66 -8.36 2.03
N PHE A 339 16.97 -8.55 0.90
CA PHE A 339 16.68 -7.47 -0.05
C PHE A 339 15.17 -7.32 -0.26
N ALA A 340 14.76 -6.17 -0.77
CA ALA A 340 13.38 -5.89 -1.15
C ALA A 340 13.31 -5.17 -2.50
N SER A 341 12.74 -5.86 -3.49
CA SER A 341 12.25 -5.31 -4.75
C SER A 341 10.76 -5.03 -4.64
N ALA A 342 10.12 -4.54 -5.71
CA ALA A 342 8.67 -4.36 -5.76
C ALA A 342 8.07 -4.84 -7.08
N PHE A 343 6.85 -5.38 -7.05
CA PHE A 343 6.08 -5.73 -8.25
C PHE A 343 4.90 -4.77 -8.52
N LYS A 344 4.48 -3.96 -7.54
CA LYS A 344 3.46 -2.90 -7.63
C LYS A 344 3.57 -1.94 -6.44
N GLY A 345 2.81 -0.85 -6.43
CA GLY A 345 2.63 0.00 -5.24
C GLY A 345 3.80 0.92 -4.91
N THR A 346 4.73 1.13 -5.84
CA THR A 346 5.94 1.95 -5.62
C THR A 346 6.19 2.98 -6.73
N THR A 347 5.23 3.15 -7.64
CA THR A 347 5.36 4.00 -8.83
C THR A 347 4.44 5.21 -8.79
N GLY A 348 3.55 5.30 -7.79
CA GLY A 348 2.70 6.44 -7.52
C GLY A 348 1.71 6.18 -6.38
N VAL A 349 1.36 7.23 -5.64
CA VAL A 349 0.47 7.16 -4.47
C VAL A 349 -0.99 6.79 -4.79
N ALA A 350 -1.40 6.93 -6.05
CA ALA A 350 -2.72 6.57 -6.55
C ALA A 350 -2.60 5.85 -7.92
N GLN A 351 -1.55 5.04 -8.07
CA GLN A 351 -1.30 4.29 -9.29
C GLN A 351 -2.39 3.22 -9.47
N ILE A 352 -3.04 3.18 -10.63
CA ILE A 352 -4.10 2.20 -10.93
C ILE A 352 -3.56 1.01 -11.73
N TRP A 353 -2.61 1.28 -12.63
CA TRP A 353 -2.15 0.33 -13.63
C TRP A 353 -0.65 0.06 -13.48
N THR A 354 -0.26 -1.21 -13.39
CA THR A 354 1.10 -1.59 -12.97
C THR A 354 2.13 -1.39 -14.10
N PRO A 355 3.20 -0.59 -13.88
CA PRO A 355 4.28 -0.42 -14.86
C PRO A 355 5.25 -1.62 -14.86
N ILE A 356 4.91 -2.69 -15.60
CA ILE A 356 5.68 -3.94 -15.69
C ILE A 356 7.16 -3.69 -16.04
N GLY A 357 7.44 -2.82 -17.02
CA GLY A 357 8.82 -2.52 -17.43
C GLY A 357 9.66 -1.84 -16.34
N HIS A 358 9.04 -1.03 -15.47
CA HIS A 358 9.70 -0.42 -14.32
C HIS A 358 10.15 -1.50 -13.34
N HIS A 359 9.24 -2.38 -12.95
CA HIS A 359 9.52 -3.44 -11.99
C HIS A 359 10.52 -4.45 -12.53
N LEU A 360 10.47 -4.78 -13.82
CA LEU A 360 11.50 -5.63 -14.45
C LEU A 360 12.90 -5.03 -14.30
N LYS A 361 13.09 -3.74 -14.62
CA LYS A 361 14.39 -3.07 -14.50
C LYS A 361 14.90 -3.09 -13.05
N ASN A 362 14.02 -2.85 -12.08
CA ASN A 362 14.35 -2.95 -10.65
C ASN A 362 14.90 -4.34 -10.29
N HIS A 363 14.25 -5.42 -10.75
CA HIS A 363 14.71 -6.78 -10.49
C HIS A 363 16.06 -7.10 -11.17
N LEU A 364 16.31 -6.57 -12.36
CA LEU A 364 17.60 -6.72 -13.04
C LEU A 364 18.74 -6.05 -12.26
N CYS A 365 18.51 -4.90 -11.62
CA CYS A 365 19.49 -4.29 -10.71
C CYS A 365 19.70 -5.15 -9.45
N TRP A 366 18.64 -5.68 -8.85
CA TRP A 366 18.76 -6.59 -7.70
C TRP A 366 19.55 -7.85 -8.00
N LEU A 367 19.39 -8.44 -9.18
CA LEU A 367 20.20 -9.58 -9.62
C LEU A 367 21.69 -9.25 -9.69
N GLN A 368 22.07 -8.01 -10.04
CA GLN A 368 23.46 -7.57 -10.02
C GLN A 368 23.97 -7.44 -8.58
N VAL A 369 23.17 -6.88 -7.67
CA VAL A 369 23.51 -6.81 -6.24
C VAL A 369 23.72 -8.22 -5.66
N MET A 370 22.81 -9.15 -5.94
CA MET A 370 22.94 -10.55 -5.50
C MET A 370 24.20 -11.23 -6.02
N LYS A 371 24.61 -10.95 -7.26
CA LYS A 371 25.88 -11.44 -7.83
C LYS A 371 27.10 -10.85 -7.12
N ALA A 372 27.02 -9.61 -6.66
CA ALA A 372 28.10 -8.93 -5.95
C ALA A 372 28.31 -9.42 -4.50
N MET A 373 27.37 -10.20 -3.94
CA MET A 373 27.48 -10.71 -2.56
C MET A 373 28.72 -11.56 -2.29
N SER A 374 29.33 -12.17 -3.31
CA SER A 374 30.60 -12.91 -3.15
C SER A 374 31.76 -12.03 -2.68
N LYS A 375 31.66 -10.70 -2.79
CA LYS A 375 32.64 -9.74 -2.30
C LYS A 375 32.59 -9.52 -0.78
N TYR A 376 31.52 -9.96 -0.11
CA TYR A 376 31.25 -9.67 1.30
C TYR A 376 31.09 -10.98 2.11
N PRO A 377 32.19 -11.72 2.36
CA PRO A 377 32.13 -13.06 2.93
C PRO A 377 31.65 -13.10 4.40
N GLY A 378 31.68 -11.99 5.12
CA GLY A 378 31.23 -11.86 6.51
C GLY A 378 29.71 -11.71 6.68
N ILE A 379 28.97 -11.47 5.59
CA ILE A 379 27.51 -11.33 5.61
C ILE A 379 26.85 -12.16 4.50
N ARG A 380 25.88 -12.99 4.86
CA ARG A 380 25.21 -13.91 3.91
C ARG A 380 23.89 -13.35 3.41
N PHE A 381 23.68 -13.35 2.10
CA PHE A 381 22.37 -13.08 1.51
C PHE A 381 21.43 -14.27 1.74
N GLN A 382 20.28 -14.01 2.38
CA GLN A 382 19.34 -15.06 2.78
C GLN A 382 18.02 -15.06 1.97
N GLY A 383 17.59 -13.91 1.47
CA GLY A 383 16.39 -13.86 0.63
C GLY A 383 16.02 -12.47 0.15
N ILE A 384 15.11 -12.44 -0.82
CA ILE A 384 14.51 -11.23 -1.34
C ILE A 384 12.99 -11.26 -1.13
N THR A 385 12.44 -10.13 -0.71
CA THR A 385 11.00 -9.87 -0.71
C THR A 385 10.63 -9.09 -1.97
N ILE A 386 9.63 -9.56 -2.70
CA ILE A 386 9.02 -8.84 -3.82
C ILE A 386 7.80 -8.11 -3.25
N THR A 387 7.96 -6.82 -2.93
CA THR A 387 6.93 -6.02 -2.23
C THR A 387 5.75 -5.66 -3.12
N GLY A 388 4.58 -5.60 -2.52
CA GLY A 388 3.30 -5.36 -3.18
C GLY A 388 2.41 -4.46 -2.35
N TRP A 389 2.85 -3.23 -2.11
CA TRP A 389 2.14 -2.24 -1.29
C TRP A 389 0.74 -1.93 -1.82
N GLN A 390 -0.23 -1.78 -0.91
CA GLN A 390 -1.61 -1.45 -1.25
C GLN A 390 -1.93 0.03 -1.11
N ARG A 391 -1.22 0.73 -0.23
CA ARG A 391 -1.27 2.18 -0.07
C ARG A 391 -0.06 2.64 0.75
N TYR A 392 0.25 3.93 0.74
CA TYR A 392 1.43 4.48 1.40
C TYR A 392 1.24 4.63 2.92
N ASP A 393 0.02 4.92 3.36
CA ASP A 393 -0.40 5.00 4.76
C ASP A 393 -1.93 4.76 4.88
N HIS A 394 -2.47 4.73 6.10
CA HIS A 394 -3.90 4.53 6.39
C HIS A 394 -4.85 5.60 5.88
N TYR A 395 -4.33 6.74 5.41
CA TYR A 395 -5.08 7.91 4.94
C TYR A 395 -4.96 8.12 3.42
N SER A 396 -4.01 7.46 2.78
CA SER A 396 -3.80 7.49 1.33
C SER A 396 -4.78 6.60 0.57
N ALA A 397 -5.03 6.93 -0.69
CA ALA A 397 -5.84 6.11 -1.59
C ALA A 397 -5.14 4.79 -1.93
N LEU A 398 -5.91 3.84 -2.48
CA LEU A 398 -5.38 2.58 -2.98
C LEU A 398 -4.42 2.77 -4.18
N CYS A 399 -3.33 2.02 -4.15
CA CYS A 399 -2.48 1.74 -5.31
C CYS A 399 -3.07 0.60 -6.16
N GLU A 400 -2.27 -0.01 -7.04
CA GLU A 400 -2.74 -1.05 -7.94
C GLU A 400 -3.26 -2.26 -7.16
N LEU A 401 -4.46 -2.73 -7.52
CA LEU A 401 -5.03 -3.93 -6.93
C LEU A 401 -4.18 -5.17 -7.26
N LEU A 402 -4.19 -6.16 -6.38
CA LEU A 402 -3.38 -7.37 -6.52
C LEU A 402 -3.59 -8.08 -7.87
N PRO A 403 -4.83 -8.34 -8.37
CA PRO A 403 -5.06 -8.91 -9.70
C PRO A 403 -4.42 -8.11 -10.84
N VAL A 404 -4.36 -6.78 -10.71
CA VAL A 404 -3.74 -5.89 -11.70
C VAL A 404 -2.22 -6.05 -11.71
N GLY A 405 -1.63 -6.28 -10.54
CA GLY A 405 -0.19 -6.50 -10.36
C GLY A 405 0.31 -7.91 -10.71
N ILE A 406 -0.55 -8.92 -10.92
CA ILE A 406 -0.14 -10.31 -11.17
C ILE A 406 0.82 -10.48 -12.37
N PRO A 407 0.60 -9.82 -13.54
CA PRO A 407 1.56 -9.93 -14.64
C PRO A 407 2.95 -9.41 -14.28
N SER A 408 3.01 -8.28 -13.56
CA SER A 408 4.27 -7.72 -13.06
C SER A 408 4.94 -8.65 -12.04
N LEU A 409 4.16 -9.26 -11.14
CA LEU A 409 4.64 -10.25 -10.18
C LEU A 409 5.23 -11.49 -10.87
N ALA A 410 4.56 -12.00 -11.91
CA ALA A 410 5.06 -13.14 -12.68
C ALA A 410 6.38 -12.81 -13.39
N VAL A 411 6.48 -11.64 -14.03
CA VAL A 411 7.74 -11.15 -14.63
C VAL A 411 8.85 -11.03 -13.58
N SER A 412 8.53 -10.45 -12.43
CA SER A 412 9.44 -10.26 -11.30
C SER A 412 9.99 -11.58 -10.75
N LEU A 413 9.10 -12.53 -10.42
CA LEU A 413 9.48 -13.85 -9.90
C LEU A 413 10.28 -14.65 -10.93
N GLN A 414 9.82 -14.71 -12.18
CA GLN A 414 10.51 -15.48 -13.22
C GLN A 414 11.86 -14.89 -13.58
N THR A 415 12.02 -13.56 -13.49
CA THR A 415 13.33 -12.92 -13.63
C THR A 415 14.28 -13.33 -12.51
N LEU A 416 13.82 -13.37 -11.25
CA LEU A 416 14.62 -13.82 -10.12
C LEU A 416 14.99 -15.31 -10.21
N VAL A 417 14.02 -16.16 -10.58
CA VAL A 417 14.22 -17.62 -10.72
C VAL A 417 15.23 -17.94 -11.81
N ASN A 418 15.17 -17.25 -12.94
CA ASN A 418 16.03 -17.53 -14.10
C ASN A 418 17.33 -16.70 -14.11
N GLY A 419 17.55 -15.82 -13.12
CA GLY A 419 18.70 -14.93 -13.08
C GLY A 419 18.72 -13.85 -14.17
N GLY A 420 17.57 -13.57 -14.77
CA GLY A 420 17.33 -12.61 -15.84
C GLY A 420 15.98 -12.84 -16.54
N TYR A 421 15.55 -11.89 -17.37
CA TYR A 421 14.33 -12.02 -18.19
C TYR A 421 14.66 -12.63 -19.55
N SER A 422 14.64 -13.97 -19.61
CA SER A 422 14.92 -14.76 -20.80
C SER A 422 13.65 -15.12 -21.59
N GLU A 423 13.80 -15.62 -22.82
CA GLU A 423 12.66 -16.17 -23.59
C GLU A 423 11.97 -17.34 -22.87
N GLU A 424 12.73 -18.15 -22.12
CA GLU A 424 12.16 -19.23 -21.31
C GLU A 424 11.32 -18.67 -20.14
N ALA A 425 11.81 -17.63 -19.46
CA ALA A 425 11.03 -16.92 -18.44
C ALA A 425 9.73 -16.36 -19.04
N LYS A 426 9.81 -15.70 -20.20
CA LYS A 426 8.64 -15.17 -20.93
C LYS A 426 7.64 -16.27 -21.30
N LYS A 427 8.10 -17.38 -21.86
CA LYS A 427 7.26 -18.54 -22.20
C LYS A 427 6.55 -19.11 -20.97
N ASN A 428 7.27 -19.27 -19.86
CA ASN A 428 6.70 -19.77 -18.61
C ASN A 428 5.65 -18.82 -18.02
N ILE A 429 5.85 -17.50 -18.13
CA ILE A 429 4.85 -16.49 -17.73
C ILE A 429 3.59 -16.64 -18.57
N LEU A 430 3.71 -16.63 -19.89
CA LEU A 430 2.56 -16.70 -20.81
C LEU A 430 1.75 -17.98 -20.60
N LEU A 431 2.43 -19.13 -20.49
CA LEU A 431 1.79 -20.41 -20.24
C LEU A 431 1.12 -20.48 -18.86
N THR A 432 1.75 -19.89 -17.84
CA THR A 432 1.23 -19.93 -16.46
C THR A 432 0.06 -18.97 -16.27
N LEU A 433 0.11 -17.79 -16.87
CA LEU A 433 -0.96 -16.78 -16.77
C LEU A 433 -2.05 -16.94 -17.84
N GLY A 434 -1.84 -17.76 -18.88
CA GLY A 434 -2.80 -17.95 -19.96
C GLY A 434 -2.93 -16.76 -20.91
N PHE A 435 -1.84 -15.99 -21.09
CA PHE A 435 -1.77 -14.89 -22.05
C PHE A 435 -1.13 -15.32 -23.37
N ASN A 436 -1.50 -14.66 -24.46
CA ASN A 436 -0.91 -14.88 -25.78
C ASN A 436 0.41 -14.12 -25.94
N SER A 437 0.48 -12.90 -25.41
CA SER A 437 1.65 -12.04 -25.47
C SER A 437 1.69 -11.12 -24.25
N ILE A 438 2.89 -10.62 -23.94
CA ILE A 438 3.15 -9.63 -22.88
C ILE A 438 4.01 -8.52 -23.47
N ASP A 439 3.51 -7.30 -23.40
CA ASP A 439 4.21 -6.08 -23.79
C ASP A 439 4.74 -5.38 -22.53
N ILE A 440 6.05 -5.48 -22.34
CA ILE A 440 6.75 -4.91 -21.20
C ILE A 440 6.80 -3.38 -21.26
N GLU A 441 6.85 -2.80 -22.46
CA GLU A 441 6.95 -1.34 -22.65
C GLU A 441 5.56 -0.70 -22.62
N GLY A 442 4.57 -1.32 -23.27
CA GLY A 442 3.17 -0.91 -23.23
C GLY A 442 2.43 -1.28 -21.94
N ASN A 443 3.09 -2.01 -21.03
CA ASN A 443 2.55 -2.50 -19.76
C ASN A 443 1.21 -3.24 -19.96
N SER A 444 1.14 -4.14 -20.94
CA SER A 444 -0.11 -4.79 -21.33
C SER A 444 0.08 -6.28 -21.59
N CYS A 445 -1.02 -7.02 -21.56
CA CYS A 445 -1.06 -8.44 -21.90
C CYS A 445 -2.20 -8.72 -22.87
N GLU A 446 -1.96 -9.54 -23.88
CA GLU A 446 -2.99 -9.98 -24.84
C GLU A 446 -3.50 -11.39 -24.51
N GLY A 447 -4.76 -11.69 -24.86
CA GLY A 447 -5.44 -12.95 -24.51
C GLY A 447 -6.26 -12.86 -23.22
N LYS A 448 -7.13 -13.84 -22.95
CA LYS A 448 -8.09 -13.75 -21.84
C LYS A 448 -7.43 -13.87 -20.45
N GLY A 449 -6.27 -14.52 -20.36
CA GLY A 449 -5.70 -14.93 -19.08
C GLY A 449 -6.46 -16.14 -18.50
N ALA A 450 -5.80 -16.86 -17.61
CA ALA A 450 -6.33 -18.06 -16.94
C ALA A 450 -6.06 -18.08 -15.43
N PHE A 451 -5.54 -16.98 -14.87
CA PHE A 451 -5.29 -16.84 -13.44
C PHE A 451 -6.50 -16.25 -12.72
N ALA A 452 -6.63 -16.53 -11.41
CA ALA A 452 -7.69 -15.95 -10.59
C ALA A 452 -7.61 -14.41 -10.60
N GLY A 453 -8.68 -13.77 -11.07
CA GLY A 453 -8.73 -12.31 -11.22
C GLY A 453 -8.38 -11.78 -12.62
N SER A 454 -8.19 -12.64 -13.63
CA SER A 454 -7.93 -12.20 -15.02
C SER A 454 -9.08 -11.39 -15.62
N GLU A 455 -10.34 -11.72 -15.31
CA GLU A 455 -11.51 -10.95 -15.74
C GLU A 455 -11.53 -9.55 -15.12
N MET A 456 -11.17 -9.44 -13.83
CA MET A 456 -10.99 -8.15 -13.17
C MET A 456 -9.86 -7.33 -13.82
N TYR A 457 -8.70 -7.95 -14.07
CA TYR A 457 -7.59 -7.32 -14.78
C TYR A 457 -8.05 -6.69 -16.10
N ARG A 458 -8.82 -7.42 -16.90
CA ARG A 458 -9.34 -6.94 -18.20
C ARG A 458 -10.32 -5.80 -18.08
N LYS A 459 -11.27 -5.88 -17.16
CA LYS A 459 -12.25 -4.80 -16.95
C LYS A 459 -11.59 -3.53 -16.42
N ILE A 460 -10.63 -3.66 -15.50
CA ILE A 460 -9.84 -2.52 -15.00
C ILE A 460 -9.00 -1.93 -16.12
N GLU A 461 -8.37 -2.75 -16.97
CA GLU A 461 -7.64 -2.27 -18.14
C GLU A 461 -8.53 -1.40 -19.05
N GLN A 462 -9.73 -1.87 -19.33
CA GLN A 462 -10.69 -1.16 -20.17
C GLN A 462 -11.12 0.16 -19.55
N ILE A 463 -11.40 0.19 -18.23
CA ILE A 463 -11.71 1.42 -17.50
C ILE A 463 -10.53 2.39 -17.56
N HIS A 464 -9.33 1.94 -17.18
CA HIS A 464 -8.12 2.74 -17.14
C HIS A 464 -7.81 3.38 -18.50
N ARG A 465 -7.91 2.60 -19.59
CA ARG A 465 -7.55 3.07 -20.94
C ARG A 465 -8.66 3.90 -21.61
N GLN A 466 -9.93 3.64 -21.32
CA GLN A 466 -11.03 4.13 -22.17
C GLN A 466 -12.13 4.92 -21.45
N LEU A 467 -12.35 4.75 -20.14
CA LEU A 467 -13.53 5.33 -19.48
C LEU A 467 -13.56 6.84 -19.61
N LYS A 468 -12.50 7.51 -19.13
CA LYS A 468 -12.40 8.96 -19.16
C LYS A 468 -12.53 9.53 -20.57
N SER A 469 -11.79 8.99 -21.54
CA SER A 469 -11.80 9.50 -22.91
C SER A 469 -13.15 9.32 -23.59
N LYS A 470 -13.77 8.14 -23.49
CA LYS A 470 -15.08 7.87 -24.08
C LYS A 470 -16.21 8.65 -23.42
N VAL A 471 -16.20 8.79 -22.09
CA VAL A 471 -17.17 9.64 -21.38
C VAL A 471 -17.00 11.10 -21.80
N MET A 472 -15.77 11.60 -21.86
CA MET A 472 -15.51 12.97 -22.30
C MET A 472 -15.93 13.21 -23.75
N GLU A 473 -15.74 12.24 -24.64
CA GLU A 473 -16.21 12.30 -26.03
C GLU A 473 -17.74 12.45 -26.12
N VAL A 474 -18.48 11.76 -25.25
CA VAL A 474 -19.95 11.91 -25.17
C VAL A 474 -20.30 13.30 -24.64
N LEU A 475 -19.71 13.71 -23.51
CA LEU A 475 -20.01 14.99 -22.85
C LEU A 475 -19.64 16.21 -23.72
N HIS A 476 -18.57 16.10 -24.50
CA HIS A 476 -18.00 17.17 -25.33
C HIS A 476 -18.14 16.86 -26.81
N SER A 477 -19.20 16.14 -27.22
CA SER A 477 -19.51 16.01 -28.65
C SER A 477 -19.71 17.41 -29.25
N GLU A 478 -18.63 17.95 -29.82
CA GLU A 478 -18.50 19.36 -30.20
C GLU A 478 -19.56 19.67 -31.25
N GLY A 479 -20.50 20.55 -30.89
CA GLY A 479 -21.58 21.03 -31.76
C GLY A 479 -22.99 20.70 -31.28
N VAL A 480 -23.23 19.55 -30.64
CA VAL A 480 -24.61 19.09 -30.38
C VAL A 480 -25.04 19.35 -28.93
N ILE A 481 -24.35 18.78 -27.94
CA ILE A 481 -24.70 18.98 -26.52
C ILE A 481 -24.30 20.38 -26.05
N GLY A 482 -23.12 20.85 -26.48
CA GLY A 482 -22.58 22.17 -26.11
C GLY A 482 -23.42 23.36 -26.57
N GLY A 483 -24.30 23.18 -27.56
CA GLY A 483 -25.23 24.21 -28.05
C GLY A 483 -26.68 23.97 -27.63
N TRP A 484 -27.16 22.72 -27.67
CA TRP A 484 -28.58 22.41 -27.54
C TRP A 484 -29.00 21.77 -26.22
N PHE A 485 -28.05 21.37 -25.38
CA PHE A 485 -28.34 20.71 -24.09
C PHE A 485 -27.38 21.11 -22.97
N THR A 486 -27.03 22.40 -22.96
CA THR A 486 -26.12 22.99 -21.96
C THR A 486 -26.69 22.90 -20.54
N ARG A 487 -25.84 23.19 -19.54
CA ARG A 487 -26.27 23.31 -18.14
C ARG A 487 -27.47 24.25 -17.93
N TYR A 488 -27.62 25.29 -18.76
CA TYR A 488 -28.77 26.20 -18.69
C TYR A 488 -30.08 25.53 -19.10
N HIS A 489 -30.06 24.78 -20.21
CA HIS A 489 -31.20 24.00 -20.69
C HIS A 489 -31.64 22.96 -19.66
N ARG A 490 -30.66 22.23 -19.10
CA ARG A 490 -30.87 21.21 -18.06
C ARG A 490 -31.48 21.82 -16.79
N LYS A 491 -30.87 22.89 -16.26
CA LYS A 491 -31.36 23.61 -15.07
C LYS A 491 -32.78 24.15 -15.22
N HIS A 492 -33.14 24.67 -16.40
CA HIS A 492 -34.45 25.26 -16.66
C HIS A 492 -35.44 24.32 -17.35
N ARG A 493 -35.05 23.05 -17.51
CA ARG A 493 -35.88 21.93 -18.01
C ARG A 493 -36.56 22.23 -19.34
N PHE A 494 -35.80 22.71 -20.32
CA PHE A 494 -36.30 22.96 -21.68
C PHE A 494 -35.24 22.63 -22.72
N ALA A 495 -35.66 22.02 -23.84
CA ALA A 495 -34.82 21.72 -24.99
C ALA A 495 -35.70 21.37 -26.20
N ASN A 496 -35.12 21.40 -27.40
CA ASN A 496 -35.79 20.96 -28.63
C ASN A 496 -35.65 19.42 -28.78
N PRO A 497 -36.75 18.63 -28.77
CA PRO A 497 -36.68 17.17 -28.88
C PRO A 497 -35.93 16.67 -30.13
N HIS A 498 -36.11 17.34 -31.28
CA HIS A 498 -35.39 16.99 -32.51
C HIS A 498 -33.87 17.05 -32.31
N ASN A 499 -33.38 18.13 -31.70
CA ASN A 499 -31.95 18.29 -31.42
C ASN A 499 -31.46 17.28 -30.37
N MET A 500 -32.32 16.90 -29.43
CA MET A 500 -32.03 15.88 -28.43
C MET A 500 -31.88 14.48 -29.04
N GLU A 501 -32.69 14.13 -30.04
CA GLU A 501 -32.60 12.84 -30.74
C GLU A 501 -31.25 12.64 -31.44
N ILE A 502 -30.61 13.71 -31.93
CA ILE A 502 -29.33 13.67 -32.64
C ILE A 502 -28.21 13.05 -31.80
N PHE A 503 -28.16 13.32 -30.49
CA PHE A 503 -27.12 12.79 -29.59
C PHE A 503 -27.63 11.72 -28.61
N GLY A 504 -28.94 11.67 -28.38
CA GLY A 504 -29.54 10.84 -27.34
C GLY A 504 -29.20 9.36 -27.46
N SER A 505 -29.26 8.80 -28.67
CA SER A 505 -28.97 7.38 -28.93
C SER A 505 -27.52 7.00 -28.58
N LYS A 506 -26.54 7.79 -29.03
CA LYS A 506 -25.11 7.58 -28.74
C LYS A 506 -24.84 7.70 -27.23
N MET A 507 -25.39 8.73 -26.59
CA MET A 507 -25.23 8.97 -25.16
C MET A 507 -25.84 7.84 -24.32
N LEU A 508 -27.08 7.45 -24.59
CA LEU A 508 -27.77 6.38 -23.85
C LEU A 508 -27.06 5.03 -24.02
N LYS A 509 -26.61 4.70 -25.24
CA LYS A 509 -25.85 3.48 -25.52
C LYS A 509 -24.53 3.46 -24.77
N ALA A 510 -23.77 4.56 -24.80
CA ALA A 510 -22.50 4.65 -24.08
C ALA A 510 -22.71 4.50 -22.56
N HIS A 511 -23.77 5.11 -22.02
CA HIS A 511 -24.14 4.94 -20.61
C HIS A 511 -24.47 3.48 -20.28
N GLU A 512 -25.34 2.82 -21.05
CA GLU A 512 -25.69 1.41 -20.81
C GLU A 512 -24.48 0.47 -20.88
N GLU A 513 -23.61 0.65 -21.88
CA GLU A 513 -22.40 -0.15 -22.04
C GLU A 513 -21.46 -0.03 -20.85
N TRP A 514 -21.25 1.20 -20.35
CA TRP A 514 -20.39 1.44 -19.20
C TRP A 514 -21.01 0.95 -17.90
N GLU A 515 -22.31 1.20 -17.65
CA GLU A 515 -22.98 0.67 -16.46
C GLU A 515 -22.93 -0.86 -16.39
N ARG A 516 -23.12 -1.54 -17.54
CA ARG A 516 -22.99 -3.00 -17.59
C ARG A 516 -21.58 -3.46 -17.23
N LEU A 517 -20.56 -2.84 -17.81
CA LEU A 517 -19.17 -3.17 -17.50
C LEU A 517 -18.83 -2.94 -16.03
N ILE A 518 -19.30 -1.83 -15.46
CA ILE A 518 -19.06 -1.47 -14.05
C ILE A 518 -19.77 -2.44 -13.11
N GLN A 519 -21.00 -2.86 -13.43
CA GLN A 519 -21.74 -3.84 -12.64
C GLN A 519 -21.06 -5.22 -12.67
N ASP A 520 -20.56 -5.63 -13.83
CA ASP A 520 -19.77 -6.86 -13.96
C ASP A 520 -18.48 -6.74 -13.13
N LEU A 521 -17.76 -5.61 -13.23
CA LEU A 521 -16.53 -5.39 -12.45
C LEU A 521 -16.82 -5.42 -10.95
N ARG A 522 -17.90 -4.80 -10.47
CA ARG A 522 -18.31 -4.88 -9.06
C ARG A 522 -18.49 -6.32 -8.59
N THR A 523 -19.05 -7.17 -9.45
CA THR A 523 -19.22 -8.61 -9.16
C THR A 523 -17.87 -9.32 -9.05
N GLU A 524 -16.97 -9.09 -10.01
CA GLU A 524 -15.61 -9.65 -9.99
C GLU A 524 -14.82 -9.17 -8.76
N MET A 525 -14.93 -7.88 -8.43
CA MET A 525 -14.27 -7.30 -7.25
C MET A 525 -14.83 -7.85 -5.95
N ALA A 526 -16.15 -8.04 -5.84
CA ALA A 526 -16.77 -8.63 -4.66
C ALA A 526 -16.36 -10.09 -4.43
N ALA A 527 -15.92 -10.82 -5.46
CA ALA A 527 -15.38 -12.16 -5.31
C ALA A 527 -13.97 -12.16 -4.67
N VAL A 528 -13.20 -11.08 -4.85
CA VAL A 528 -11.82 -10.96 -4.37
C VAL A 528 -11.73 -10.15 -3.08
N TYR A 529 -12.51 -9.08 -2.95
CA TYR A 529 -12.37 -8.05 -1.92
C TYR A 529 -13.63 -7.86 -1.08
N PHE A 530 -13.46 -7.20 0.07
CA PHE A 530 -14.55 -6.75 0.93
C PHE A 530 -15.21 -5.49 0.37
N ALA A 531 -16.42 -5.18 0.86
CA ALA A 531 -17.28 -4.17 0.24
C ALA A 531 -16.69 -2.75 0.27
N ASP A 532 -15.98 -2.39 1.33
CA ASP A 532 -15.29 -1.11 1.46
C ASP A 532 -14.23 -0.89 0.36
N THR A 533 -13.44 -1.91 0.05
CA THR A 533 -12.45 -1.87 -1.04
C THR A 533 -13.13 -1.68 -2.39
N VAL A 534 -14.27 -2.34 -2.62
CA VAL A 534 -15.04 -2.18 -3.86
C VAL A 534 -15.57 -0.76 -4.00
N GLU A 535 -16.16 -0.21 -2.93
CA GLU A 535 -16.68 1.17 -2.97
C GLU A 535 -15.56 2.21 -3.11
N GLU A 536 -14.50 2.16 -2.30
CA GLU A 536 -13.37 3.08 -2.38
C GLU A 536 -12.80 3.11 -3.81
N TRP A 537 -12.57 1.93 -4.40
CA TRP A 537 -12.01 1.87 -5.75
C TRP A 537 -12.96 2.47 -6.80
N MET A 538 -14.28 2.26 -6.66
CA MET A 538 -15.28 2.83 -7.57
C MET A 538 -15.40 4.35 -7.41
N GLU A 539 -15.33 4.86 -6.18
CA GLU A 539 -15.37 6.29 -5.87
C GLU A 539 -14.16 7.04 -6.42
N GLU A 540 -12.97 6.43 -6.36
CA GLU A 540 -11.75 7.07 -6.86
C GLU A 540 -11.60 6.96 -8.39
N ASN A 541 -11.99 5.83 -8.98
CA ASN A 541 -11.58 5.50 -10.36
C ASN A 541 -12.71 5.51 -11.40
N VAL A 542 -13.97 5.44 -10.96
CA VAL A 542 -15.13 5.29 -11.86
C VAL A 542 -16.10 6.44 -11.75
N ASN A 543 -16.58 6.71 -10.53
CA ASN A 543 -17.62 7.71 -10.25
C ASN A 543 -17.25 9.13 -10.72
N PRO A 544 -15.99 9.62 -10.60
CA PRO A 544 -15.64 10.97 -11.05
C PRO A 544 -15.87 11.21 -12.55
N HIS A 545 -15.93 10.13 -13.34
CA HIS A 545 -16.26 10.18 -14.76
C HIS A 545 -17.73 9.85 -14.99
N MET A 546 -18.23 8.75 -14.42
CA MET A 546 -19.58 8.27 -14.70
C MET A 546 -20.68 9.16 -14.14
N ASP A 547 -20.46 9.86 -13.03
CA ASP A 547 -21.50 10.69 -12.42
C ASP A 547 -21.93 11.84 -13.33
N GLN A 548 -21.00 12.39 -14.12
CA GLN A 548 -21.31 13.41 -15.11
C GLN A 548 -22.19 12.86 -16.25
N LEU A 549 -21.91 11.63 -16.69
CA LEU A 549 -22.71 10.96 -17.73
C LEU A 549 -24.08 10.55 -17.19
N ARG A 550 -24.14 10.02 -15.97
CA ARG A 550 -25.39 9.66 -15.26
C ARG A 550 -26.29 10.89 -15.10
N GLU A 551 -25.74 12.01 -14.66
CA GLU A 551 -26.48 13.28 -14.53
C GLU A 551 -27.01 13.75 -15.89
N LEU A 552 -26.18 13.74 -16.93
CA LEU A 552 -26.59 14.12 -18.28
C LEU A 552 -27.73 13.23 -18.83
N VAL A 553 -27.63 11.92 -18.64
CA VAL A 553 -28.64 10.94 -19.04
C VAL A 553 -29.95 11.15 -18.28
N LYS A 554 -29.87 11.38 -16.97
CA LYS A 554 -31.05 11.70 -16.14
C LYS A 554 -31.76 12.95 -16.67
N ASP A 555 -31.02 14.04 -16.86
CA ASP A 555 -31.57 15.30 -17.38
C ASP A 555 -32.20 15.09 -18.76
N TYR A 556 -31.54 14.33 -19.64
CA TYR A 556 -32.05 13.99 -20.97
C TYR A 556 -33.40 13.27 -20.88
N GLN A 557 -33.47 12.22 -20.06
CA GLN A 557 -34.68 11.41 -19.89
C GLN A 557 -35.83 12.20 -19.26
N GLU A 558 -35.54 13.15 -18.37
CA GLU A 558 -36.56 14.03 -17.79
C GLU A 558 -37.08 15.05 -18.81
N ILE A 559 -36.19 15.70 -19.56
CA ILE A 559 -36.53 16.81 -20.44
C ILE A 559 -37.19 16.33 -21.74
N VAL A 560 -36.77 15.20 -22.30
CA VAL A 560 -37.40 14.65 -23.52
C VAL A 560 -38.89 14.36 -23.30
N LYS A 561 -39.27 13.91 -22.08
CA LYS A 561 -40.68 13.68 -21.68
C LYS A 561 -41.51 14.95 -21.60
N LEU A 562 -40.87 16.12 -21.50
CA LEU A 562 -41.57 17.40 -21.48
C LEU A 562 -42.04 17.84 -22.87
N ASN A 563 -41.61 17.16 -23.94
CA ASN A 563 -42.06 17.37 -25.32
C ASN A 563 -42.10 18.86 -25.73
N ALA A 564 -40.94 19.50 -25.73
CA ALA A 564 -40.76 20.92 -26.09
C ALA A 564 -41.54 21.93 -25.24
N LYS A 565 -41.84 21.63 -23.96
CA LYS A 565 -42.41 22.63 -23.03
C LYS A 565 -41.54 23.89 -22.96
N PRO A 566 -42.17 25.06 -22.81
CA PRO A 566 -41.44 26.31 -22.65
C PRO A 566 -40.61 26.27 -21.37
N LYS A 567 -39.56 27.10 -21.35
CA LYS A 567 -38.68 27.30 -20.20
C LYS A 567 -39.49 27.44 -18.90
N ALA A 568 -39.16 26.62 -17.91
CA ALA A 568 -39.77 26.73 -16.58
C ALA A 568 -39.48 28.12 -16.00
N ARG A 569 -40.53 28.83 -15.55
CA ARG A 569 -40.36 30.07 -14.78
C ARG A 569 -39.64 29.73 -13.48
N PRO A 570 -38.69 30.56 -13.00
CA PRO A 570 -38.05 30.31 -11.72
C PRO A 570 -39.13 30.19 -10.63
N GLN A 571 -39.03 29.16 -9.78
CA GLN A 571 -39.80 29.12 -8.53
C GLN A 571 -39.38 30.36 -7.73
N GLN A 572 -40.34 31.25 -7.49
CA GLN A 572 -40.14 32.46 -6.68
C GLN A 572 -39.91 32.11 -5.22
#